data_AF-A0A6A2YIY2-F1
#
_entry.id   AF-A0A6A2YIY2-F1
#
_cell.length_a   1.000
_cell.length_b   1.000
_cell.length_c   1.000
_cell.angle_alpha   90.00
_cell.angle_beta   90.00
_cell.angle_gamma   90.00
#
_symmetry.space_group_name_H-M   'P 1'
#
loop_
_entity.id
_entity.type
_entity.pdbx_description
1 polymer ?
#
loop_
_entity_poly.entity_id
_entity_poly.type
_entity_poly.pdbx_seq_one_letter_code
_entity_poly.pdbx_strand_id
1 'polypeptide(L)'
;METTVIALILAVLLGAFLLIPRHGKSAHKNKVKSTVENSKVYDVTSYVEEHPGGDAILAHAGDDSTEGFFGPQHATRVFDMIDDFYIGDLQK
;
A
#
# COMPACT_ATOMS: atom_id res chain seq x y z
N MET A 1 -1.96 -23.12 -41.95
CA MET A 1 -1.60 -24.01 -40.81
C MET A 1 -0.76 -23.28 -39.77
N GLU A 2 0.10 -22.34 -40.16
CA GLU A 2 1.01 -21.66 -39.23
C GLU A 2 0.30 -20.65 -38.30
N THR A 3 -0.69 -19.92 -38.79
CA THR A 3 -1.44 -18.93 -37.98
C THR A 3 -2.36 -19.58 -36.94
N THR A 4 -2.95 -20.73 -37.25
CA THR A 4 -3.80 -21.48 -36.31
C THR A 4 -2.97 -22.10 -35.19
N VAL A 5 -1.76 -22.59 -35.47
CA VAL A 5 -0.86 -23.11 -34.43
C VAL A 5 -0.41 -22.00 -33.49
N ILE A 6 -0.05 -20.82 -34.02
CA ILE A 6 0.33 -19.66 -33.20
C ILE A 6 -0.84 -19.17 -32.35
N ALA A 7 -2.06 -19.07 -32.92
CA ALA A 7 -3.24 -18.64 -32.19
C ALA A 7 -3.60 -19.59 -31.04
N LEU A 8 -3.44 -20.91 -31.24
CA LEU A 8 -3.68 -21.91 -30.20
C LEU A 8 -2.62 -21.83 -29.09
N ILE A 9 -1.34 -21.63 -29.43
CA ILE A 9 -0.27 -21.47 -28.44
C ILE A 9 -0.48 -20.20 -27.61
N LEU A 10 -0.83 -19.07 -28.24
CA LEU A 10 -1.09 -17.81 -27.53
C LEU A 10 -2.34 -17.89 -26.65
N ALA A 11 -3.41 -18.54 -27.10
CA ALA A 11 -4.61 -18.74 -26.29
C ALA A 11 -4.32 -19.58 -25.03
N VAL A 12 -3.49 -20.62 -25.14
CA VAL A 12 -3.07 -21.45 -24.00
C VAL A 12 -2.17 -20.66 -23.04
N LEU A 13 -1.21 -19.89 -23.56
CA LEU A 13 -0.31 -19.07 -22.72
C LEU A 13 -1.03 -17.92 -22.02
N LEU A 14 -1.94 -17.22 -22.72
CA LEU A 14 -2.74 -16.14 -22.13
C LEU A 14 -3.78 -16.67 -21.13
N GLY A 15 -4.41 -17.81 -21.44
CA GLY A 15 -5.32 -18.49 -20.52
C GLY A 15 -4.63 -18.98 -19.26
N ALA A 16 -3.41 -19.52 -19.36
CA ALA A 16 -2.60 -19.89 -18.21
C ALA A 16 -2.21 -18.66 -17.36
N PHE A 17 -1.91 -17.52 -18.00
CA PHE A 17 -1.60 -16.27 -17.29
C PHE A 17 -2.79 -15.71 -16.49
N LEU A 18 -4.02 -15.89 -16.98
CA LEU A 18 -5.25 -15.47 -16.28
C LEU A 18 -5.69 -16.44 -15.18
N LEU A 19 -5.32 -17.72 -15.29
CA LEU A 19 -5.68 -18.77 -14.32
C LEU A 19 -4.62 -19.02 -13.26
N ILE A 20 -3.43 -18.42 -13.36
CA ILE A 20 -2.50 -18.35 -12.23
C ILE A 20 -3.10 -17.32 -11.25
N PRO A 21 -3.57 -17.73 -10.06
CA PRO A 21 -3.89 -16.76 -9.03
C PRO A 21 -2.63 -15.96 -8.77
N ARG A 22 -2.62 -14.67 -9.17
CA ARG A 22 -1.63 -13.69 -8.75
C ARG A 22 -1.88 -13.41 -7.27
N HIS A 23 -1.61 -14.39 -6.43
CA HIS A 23 -1.41 -14.17 -5.01
C HIS A 23 -0.04 -13.49 -4.91
N GLY A 24 -0.04 -12.17 -5.11
CA GLY A 24 1.01 -11.30 -4.61
C GLY A 24 0.97 -11.41 -3.10
N LYS A 25 1.53 -12.49 -2.56
CA LYS A 25 1.89 -12.56 -1.15
C LYS A 25 3.08 -11.63 -1.02
N SER A 26 2.81 -10.35 -0.79
CA SER A 26 3.78 -9.47 -0.17
C SER A 26 4.04 -10.06 1.21
N ALA A 27 5.06 -10.93 1.27
CA ALA A 27 5.57 -11.54 2.48
C ALA A 27 6.48 -10.52 3.17
N HIS A 28 5.90 -9.37 3.51
CA HIS A 28 6.42 -8.51 4.55
C HIS A 28 5.21 -8.00 5.34
N LYS A 29 4.79 -8.78 6.33
CA LYS A 29 3.78 -8.38 7.32
C LYS A 29 4.40 -7.35 8.28
N ASN A 30 5.01 -6.29 7.77
CA ASN A 30 5.35 -5.16 8.60
C ASN A 30 4.07 -4.36 8.78
N LYS A 31 3.45 -4.52 9.94
CA LYS A 31 2.38 -3.62 10.34
C LYS A 31 2.99 -2.23 10.44
N VAL A 32 2.61 -1.35 9.53
CA VAL A 32 3.04 0.05 9.52
C VAL A 32 2.10 0.79 10.45
N LYS A 33 2.60 1.07 11.66
CA LYS A 33 1.93 1.93 12.62
C LYS A 33 2.70 3.22 12.71
N SER A 34 2.06 4.34 12.47
CA SER A 34 2.71 5.65 12.56
C SER A 34 2.01 6.49 13.61
N THR A 35 2.79 7.23 14.38
CA THR A 35 2.24 8.25 15.28
C THR A 35 2.18 9.56 14.51
N VAL A 36 1.07 10.26 14.62
CA VAL A 36 0.90 11.63 14.12
C VAL A 36 0.52 12.50 15.32
N GLU A 37 0.58 13.82 15.14
CA GLU A 37 0.19 14.86 16.11
C GLU A 37 -0.91 14.45 17.10
N ASN A 38 -0.82 14.97 18.32
CA ASN A 38 -1.72 14.65 19.44
C ASN A 38 -1.65 13.19 19.93
N SER A 39 -0.51 12.52 19.76
CA SER A 39 -0.29 11.15 20.22
C SER A 39 -1.25 10.13 19.59
N LYS A 40 -1.74 10.41 18.38
CA LYS A 40 -2.64 9.52 17.65
C LYS A 40 -1.84 8.48 16.87
N VAL A 41 -2.28 7.23 16.93
CA VAL A 41 -1.63 6.11 16.24
C VAL A 41 -2.53 5.62 15.12
N TYR A 42 -1.94 5.43 13.94
CA TYR A 42 -2.62 5.02 12.72
C TYR A 42 -1.98 3.75 12.14
N ASP A 43 -2.79 2.77 11.74
CA ASP A 43 -2.35 1.56 11.01
C ASP A 43 -2.61 1.74 9.51
N VAL A 44 -1.59 2.16 8.77
CA VAL A 44 -1.67 2.41 7.32
C VAL A 44 -1.22 1.20 6.50
N THR A 45 -1.09 0.01 7.12
CA THR A 45 -0.58 -1.19 6.45
C THR A 45 -1.35 -1.53 5.18
N SER A 46 -2.67 -1.33 5.17
CA SER A 46 -3.52 -1.59 3.99
C SER A 46 -3.33 -0.60 2.86
N TYR A 47 -2.75 0.57 3.12
CA TYR A 47 -2.58 1.66 2.15
C TYR A 47 -1.18 1.75 1.56
N VAL A 48 -0.20 1.00 2.08
CA VAL A 48 1.20 1.06 1.66
C VAL A 48 1.37 0.93 0.13
N GLU A 49 0.70 -0.05 -0.48
CA GLU A 49 0.80 -0.31 -1.93
C GLU A 49 0.05 0.73 -2.78
N GLU A 50 -0.86 1.50 -2.17
CA GLU A 50 -1.66 2.52 -2.83
C GLU A 50 -1.05 3.93 -2.66
N HIS A 51 -0.04 4.07 -1.80
CA HIS A 51 0.58 5.35 -1.50
C HIS A 51 1.31 5.94 -2.73
N PRO A 52 0.91 7.12 -3.23
CA PRO A 52 1.54 7.72 -4.41
C PRO A 52 3.03 8.06 -4.25
N GLY A 53 3.50 8.25 -3.02
CA GLY A 53 4.92 8.45 -2.70
C GLY A 53 5.73 7.16 -2.58
N GLY A 54 5.13 6.00 -2.83
CA GLY A 54 5.76 4.68 -2.72
C GLY A 54 6.29 4.40 -1.32
N ASP A 55 7.48 3.80 -1.24
CA ASP A 55 8.15 3.38 0.01
C ASP A 55 8.43 4.54 0.98
N ALA A 56 8.27 5.81 0.58
CA ALA A 56 8.40 6.96 1.48
C ALA A 56 7.44 6.89 2.67
N ILE A 57 6.30 6.19 2.55
CA ILE A 57 5.38 5.93 3.68
C ILE A 57 6.01 5.13 4.82
N LEU A 58 7.07 4.37 4.53
CA LEU A 58 7.76 3.51 5.50
C LEU A 58 8.87 4.23 6.25
N ALA A 59 9.25 5.44 5.85
CA ALA A 59 10.42 6.15 6.37
C ALA A 59 10.39 6.34 7.90
N HIS A 60 9.19 6.50 8.47
CA HIS A 60 8.95 6.69 9.91
C HIS A 60 7.97 5.63 10.46
N ALA A 61 7.91 4.45 9.85
CA ALA A 61 7.09 3.35 10.34
C ALA A 61 7.51 2.96 11.76
N GLY A 62 6.56 2.98 12.70
CA GLY A 62 6.79 2.69 14.11
C GLY A 62 7.19 3.91 14.96
N ASP A 63 7.33 5.09 14.36
CA ASP A 63 7.78 6.32 15.01
C ASP A 63 6.83 7.50 14.69
N ASP A 64 7.18 8.69 15.18
CA ASP A 64 6.53 9.95 14.83
C ASP A 64 6.74 10.27 13.34
N SER A 65 5.64 10.28 12.60
CA SER A 65 5.58 10.57 11.18
C SER A 65 4.99 11.95 10.89
N THR A 66 4.78 12.80 11.90
CA THR A 66 4.10 14.11 11.80
C THR A 66 4.71 14.99 10.71
N GLU A 67 6.02 15.21 10.72
CA GLU A 67 6.68 16.07 9.74
C GLU A 67 6.53 15.54 8.31
N GLY A 68 6.68 14.22 8.13
CA GLY A 68 6.48 13.56 6.84
C GLY A 68 5.02 13.57 6.37
N PHE A 69 4.06 13.54 7.30
CA PHE A 69 2.64 13.57 6.98
C PHE A 69 2.16 14.99 6.61
N PHE A 70 2.59 16.02 7.33
CA PHE A 70 2.19 17.43 7.06
C PHE A 70 3.11 18.16 6.07
N GLY A 71 4.06 17.46 5.45
CA GLY A 71 4.97 18.03 4.46
C GLY A 71 4.26 18.54 3.17
N PRO A 72 4.94 19.36 2.36
CA PRO A 72 4.37 20.00 1.17
C PRO A 72 3.94 19.02 0.07
N GLN A 73 4.31 17.74 0.18
CA GLN A 73 3.91 16.67 -0.74
C GLN A 73 2.43 16.27 -0.61
N HIS A 74 1.77 16.55 0.52
CA HIS A 74 0.38 16.17 0.75
C HIS A 74 -0.56 17.35 0.59
N ALA A 75 -1.64 17.16 -0.17
CA ALA A 75 -2.73 18.13 -0.25
C ALA A 75 -3.60 18.05 1.02
N THR A 76 -4.23 19.15 1.41
CA THR A 76 -5.05 19.22 2.64
C THR A 76 -6.13 18.15 2.73
N ARG A 77 -6.72 17.75 1.59
CA ARG A 77 -7.71 16.65 1.50
C ARG A 77 -7.18 15.27 1.96
N VAL A 78 -5.86 15.08 2.03
CA VAL A 78 -5.24 13.84 2.53
C VAL A 78 -5.44 13.72 4.04
N PHE A 79 -5.57 14.85 4.75
CA PHE A 79 -5.75 14.88 6.19
C PHE A 79 -7.13 14.38 6.63
N ASP A 80 -8.12 14.39 5.73
CA ASP A 80 -9.45 13.81 6.01
C ASP A 80 -9.44 12.28 5.89
N MET A 81 -8.50 11.70 5.12
CA MET A 81 -8.45 10.25 4.89
C MET A 81 -7.75 9.49 6.01
N ILE A 82 -6.92 10.15 6.83
CA ILE A 82 -6.11 9.45 7.83
C ILE A 82 -6.98 8.87 8.97
N ASP A 83 -8.15 9.46 9.22
CA ASP A 83 -9.08 8.99 10.25
C ASP A 83 -9.56 7.55 10.03
N ASP A 84 -9.63 7.09 8.78
CA ASP A 84 -9.98 5.69 8.44
C ASP A 84 -8.93 4.68 8.95
N PHE A 85 -7.70 5.14 9.19
CA PHE A 85 -6.59 4.30 9.65
C PHE A 85 -6.33 4.43 11.16
N TYR A 86 -7.12 5.23 11.88
CA TYR A 86 -6.91 5.47 13.31
C TYR A 86 -7.14 4.20 14.15
N ILE A 87 -6.20 3.88 15.02
CA ILE A 87 -6.28 2.69 15.89
C ILE A 87 -6.26 3.01 17.39
N GLY A 88 -6.06 4.27 17.78
CA GLY A 88 -6.06 4.69 19.18
C GLY A 88 -4.99 5.74 19.49
N ASP A 89 -4.97 6.18 20.75
CA ASP A 89 -3.95 7.10 21.24
C ASP A 89 -2.80 6.34 21.93
N LEU A 90 -1.57 6.84 21.80
CA LEU A 90 -0.39 6.32 22.45
C LEU A 90 -0.49 6.53 23.97
N GLN A 91 -0.45 5.43 24.72
CA GLN A 91 -0.46 5.45 26.18
C GLN A 91 0.91 5.90 26.70
N LYS A 92 0.94 6.85 27.65
CA LYS A 92 2.17 7.29 28.33
C LYS A 92 2.57 6.35 29.46
#